data_AF-A0A0C3MKF0-F1
#
_entry.id   AF-A0A0C3MKF0-F1
#
_cell.length_a   1.000
_cell.length_b   1.000
_cell.length_c   1.000
_cell.angle_alpha   90.00
_cell.angle_beta   90.00
_cell.angle_gamma   90.00
#
_symmetry.space_group_name_H-M   'P 1'
#
loop_
_entity.id
_entity.type
_entity.pdbx_description
1 polymer ?
#
loop_
_entity_poly.entity_id
_entity_poly.type
_entity_poly.pdbx_seq_one_letter_code
_entity_poly.pdbx_strand_id
1 'polypeptide(L)'
;MLTQVDNYAGAIKSTLDAVQGRLLDKISALHTEHNRMIPLHKLPVETFVQVITVALESFQTRQWSSPTYLGRLVTLCQVCKRWKDVISRTASLWATIDIRDPAVIISTAISRSANHSLNI
;
A
#
# COMPACT_ATOMS: atom_id res chain seq x y z
N MET A 1 21.00 9.70 -44.73
CA MET A 1 19.80 10.52 -44.38
C MET A 1 18.89 9.77 -43.41
N LEU A 2 18.48 8.52 -43.70
CA LEU A 2 17.66 7.69 -42.80
C LEU A 2 18.28 7.46 -41.40
N THR A 3 19.57 7.13 -41.33
CA THR A 3 20.29 6.88 -40.07
C THR A 3 20.36 8.08 -39.11
N GLN A 4 20.29 9.29 -39.65
CA GLN A 4 20.34 10.52 -38.86
C GLN A 4 18.98 10.82 -38.23
N VAL A 5 17.89 10.57 -38.97
CA VAL A 5 16.51 10.73 -38.50
C VAL A 5 16.21 9.74 -37.37
N ASP A 6 16.63 8.48 -37.50
CA ASP A 6 16.45 7.46 -36.46
C ASP A 6 17.21 7.81 -35.16
N ASN A 7 18.41 8.40 -35.30
CA ASN A 7 19.20 8.83 -34.15
C ASN A 7 18.53 10.01 -33.41
N TYR A 8 17.97 10.97 -34.14
CA TYR A 8 17.19 12.07 -33.55
C TYR A 8 15.91 11.57 -32.85
N ALA A 9 15.18 10.65 -33.48
CA ALA A 9 13.99 10.07 -32.87
C ALA A 9 14.30 9.33 -31.56
N GLY A 10 15.41 8.57 -31.52
CA GLY A 10 15.90 7.92 -30.30
C GLY A 10 16.28 8.90 -29.20
N ALA A 11 17.00 9.97 -29.54
CA ALA A 11 17.38 11.01 -28.60
C ALA A 11 16.17 11.76 -28.01
N ILE A 12 15.17 12.07 -28.83
CA ILE A 12 13.92 12.69 -28.38
C ILE A 12 13.16 11.77 -27.42
N LYS A 13 13.02 10.49 -27.77
CA LYS A 13 12.35 9.50 -26.90
C LYS A 13 13.06 9.37 -25.56
N SER A 14 14.39 9.25 -25.55
CA SER A 14 15.16 9.16 -24.31
C SER A 14 15.02 10.41 -23.44
N THR A 15 15.01 11.59 -24.05
CA THR A 15 14.78 12.85 -23.34
C THR A 15 13.38 12.91 -22.74
N LEU A 16 12.36 12.47 -23.48
CA LEU A 16 10.98 12.40 -22.99
C LEU A 16 10.86 11.46 -21.79
N ASP A 17 11.41 10.26 -21.87
CA ASP A 17 11.40 9.28 -20.78
C ASP A 17 12.11 9.83 -19.53
N ALA A 18 13.25 10.52 -19.72
CA ALA A 18 13.99 11.15 -18.62
C ALA A 18 13.20 12.30 -17.96
N VAL A 19 12.53 13.15 -18.75
CA VAL A 19 11.68 14.23 -18.24
C VAL A 19 10.48 13.66 -17.50
N GLN A 20 9.82 12.64 -18.06
CA GLN A 20 8.69 11.95 -17.41
C GLN A 20 9.11 11.34 -16.08
N GLY A 21 10.25 10.63 -16.02
CA GLY A 21 10.79 10.09 -14.78
C GLY A 21 11.01 11.17 -13.72
N ARG A 22 11.67 12.28 -14.10
CA ARG A 22 11.90 13.41 -13.18
C ARG A 22 10.61 14.06 -12.66
N LEU A 23 9.57 14.14 -13.50
CA LEU A 23 8.27 14.66 -13.09
C LEU A 23 7.58 13.74 -12.08
N LEU A 24 7.59 12.42 -12.35
CA LEU A 24 7.03 11.43 -11.42
C LEU A 24 7.75 11.45 -10.06
N ASP A 25 9.08 11.59 -10.07
CA ASP A 25 9.87 11.71 -8.84
C ASP A 25 9.51 12.96 -8.04
N LYS A 26 9.36 14.11 -8.72
CA LYS A 26 8.91 15.35 -8.07
C LYS A 26 7.51 15.23 -7.48
N ILE A 27 6.56 14.65 -8.21
CA ILE A 27 5.20 14.43 -7.72
C ILE A 27 5.22 13.51 -6.49
N SER A 28 6.00 12.43 -6.54
CA SER A 28 6.19 11.50 -5.42
C SER A 28 6.78 12.18 -4.17
N ALA A 29 7.77 13.06 -4.36
CA ALA A 29 8.35 13.86 -3.28
C ALA A 29 7.33 14.82 -2.66
N LEU A 30 6.54 15.52 -3.48
CA LEU A 30 5.48 16.41 -3.02
C LEU A 30 4.40 15.65 -2.24
N HIS A 31 3.95 14.50 -2.73
CA HIS A 31 3.01 13.65 -2.02
C HIS A 31 3.60 13.15 -0.69
N THR A 32 4.89 12.82 -0.65
CA THR A 32 5.56 12.39 0.58
C THR A 32 5.59 13.50 1.61
N GLU A 33 5.94 14.72 1.23
CA GLU A 33 5.96 15.86 2.15
C GLU A 33 4.56 16.27 2.59
N HIS A 34 3.59 16.27 1.67
CA HIS A 34 2.19 16.49 2.02
C HIS A 34 1.69 15.47 3.06
N ASN A 35 1.96 14.19 2.83
CA ASN A 35 1.59 13.10 3.73
C ASN A 35 2.21 13.28 5.12
N ARG A 36 3.47 13.73 5.20
CA ARG A 36 4.16 14.01 6.47
C ARG A 36 3.45 15.07 7.31
N MET A 37 2.72 15.99 6.67
CA MET A 37 1.98 17.05 7.35
C MET A 37 0.61 16.59 7.87
N ILE A 38 0.07 15.48 7.37
CA ILE A 38 -1.22 14.94 7.80
C ILE A 38 -1.15 14.57 9.30
N PRO A 39 -2.09 15.05 10.15
CA PRO A 39 -2.06 14.81 11.59
C PRO A 39 -1.95 13.33 11.97
N LEU A 40 -2.64 12.46 11.24
CA LEU A 40 -2.60 11.01 11.45
C LEU A 40 -1.18 10.43 11.31
N HIS A 41 -0.32 11.05 10.48
CA HIS A 41 1.05 10.57 10.28
C HIS A 41 2.02 11.05 11.39
N LYS A 42 1.58 11.98 12.22
CA LYS A 42 2.31 12.46 13.40
C LYS A 42 1.99 11.65 14.67
N LEU A 43 1.01 10.77 14.60
CA LEU A 43 0.68 9.88 15.72
C LEU A 43 1.80 8.87 15.97
N PRO A 44 2.03 8.47 17.24
CA PRO A 44 2.81 7.29 17.57
C PRO A 44 2.34 6.07 16.79
N VAL A 45 3.26 5.16 16.49
CA VAL A 45 2.96 3.97 15.66
C VAL A 45 1.87 3.11 16.31
N GLU A 46 1.86 3.03 17.63
CA GLU A 46 0.90 2.27 18.44
C GLU A 46 -0.51 2.85 18.29
N THR A 47 -0.65 4.17 18.41
CA THR A 47 -1.94 4.86 18.23
C THR A 47 -2.42 4.72 16.79
N PHE A 48 -1.52 4.81 15.81
CA PHE A 48 -1.86 4.56 14.42
C PHE A 48 -2.39 3.14 14.22
N VAL A 49 -1.71 2.12 14.76
CA VAL A 49 -2.15 0.72 14.69
C VAL A 49 -3.53 0.55 15.30
N GLN A 50 -3.80 1.14 16.48
CA GLN A 50 -5.12 1.09 17.12
C GLN A 50 -6.21 1.69 16.21
N VAL A 51 -5.95 2.84 15.58
CA VAL A 51 -6.90 3.45 14.63
C VAL A 51 -7.18 2.51 13.47
N ILE A 52 -6.15 1.85 12.92
CA ILE A 52 -6.31 0.88 11.83
C ILE A 52 -7.14 -0.33 12.28
N THR A 53 -6.85 -0.89 13.46
CA THR A 53 -7.61 -2.01 14.03
C THR A 53 -9.09 -1.66 14.15
N VAL A 54 -9.41 -0.54 14.79
CA VAL A 54 -10.80 -0.07 14.96
C VAL A 54 -11.48 0.17 13.62
N ALA A 55 -10.78 0.78 12.66
CA ALA A 55 -11.31 1.02 11.31
C ALA A 55 -11.64 -0.29 10.58
N LEU A 56 -10.90 -1.38 10.84
CA LEU A 56 -11.16 -2.69 10.25
C LEU A 56 -12.30 -3.44 10.94
N GLU A 57 -12.53 -3.24 12.23
CA GLU A 57 -13.60 -3.89 13.01
C GLU A 57 -15.01 -3.37 12.67
N SER A 58 -15.16 -2.09 12.37
CA SER A 58 -16.46 -1.39 12.28
C SER A 58 -17.42 -1.85 11.15
N PHE A 59 -17.09 -2.89 10.39
CA PHE A 59 -17.87 -3.37 9.24
C PHE A 59 -18.23 -4.87 9.33
N GLN A 60 -18.39 -5.39 10.54
CA GLN A 60 -18.75 -6.80 10.79
C GLN A 60 -20.17 -7.17 10.32
N THR A 61 -21.06 -6.22 10.04
CA THR A 61 -22.37 -6.50 9.41
C THR A 61 -22.18 -6.75 7.91
N ARG A 62 -21.70 -7.93 7.55
CA ARG A 62 -21.25 -8.23 6.18
C ARG A 62 -22.36 -8.74 5.28
N GLN A 63 -22.57 -8.04 4.16
CA GLN A 63 -23.13 -8.66 2.96
C GLN A 63 -22.03 -9.51 2.30
N TRP A 64 -22.42 -10.58 1.60
CA TRP A 64 -21.47 -11.50 0.94
C TRP A 64 -20.52 -10.78 -0.03
N SER A 65 -20.98 -9.69 -0.63
CA SER A 65 -20.24 -8.83 -1.58
C SER A 65 -19.23 -7.88 -0.93
N SER A 66 -19.25 -7.71 0.41
CA SER A 66 -18.35 -6.77 1.08
C SER A 66 -16.91 -7.30 1.13
N PRO A 67 -15.90 -6.42 0.93
CA PRO A 67 -14.49 -6.80 1.06
C PRO A 67 -14.18 -7.48 2.39
N THR A 68 -13.33 -8.50 2.35
CA THR A 68 -12.85 -9.21 3.53
C THR A 68 -11.96 -8.31 4.41
N TYR A 69 -11.65 -8.78 5.62
CA TYR A 69 -10.74 -8.07 6.52
C TYR A 69 -9.37 -7.84 5.85
N LEU A 70 -8.76 -8.89 5.28
CA LEU A 70 -7.46 -8.78 4.60
C LEU A 70 -7.55 -7.98 3.30
N GLY A 71 -8.65 -8.08 2.55
CA GLY A 71 -8.87 -7.25 1.37
C GLY A 71 -8.82 -5.76 1.71
N ARG A 72 -9.47 -5.36 2.82
CA ARG A 72 -9.45 -3.97 3.30
C ARG A 72 -8.08 -3.57 3.84
N LEU A 73 -7.41 -4.44 4.59
CA LEU A 73 -6.05 -4.22 5.07
C LEU A 73 -5.08 -3.95 3.91
N VAL A 74 -5.20 -4.71 2.81
CA VAL A 74 -4.42 -4.50 1.59
C VAL A 74 -4.76 -3.17 0.92
N THR A 75 -6.04 -2.76 0.89
CA THR A 75 -6.42 -1.42 0.41
C THR A 75 -5.75 -0.32 1.24
N LEU A 76 -5.72 -0.44 2.57
CA LEU A 76 -5.05 0.53 3.43
C LEU A 76 -3.54 0.61 3.18
N CYS A 77 -2.91 -0.49 2.77
CA CYS A 77 -1.50 -0.48 2.35
C CYS A 77 -1.24 0.32 1.06
N GLN A 78 -2.27 0.66 0.27
CA GLN A 78 -2.11 1.45 -0.96
C GLN A 78 -2.20 2.96 -0.73
N VAL A 79 -2.53 3.41 0.50
CA VAL A 79 -2.71 4.84 0.80
C VAL A 79 -1.39 5.60 0.67
N CYS A 80 -0.35 5.14 1.37
CA CYS A 80 1.00 5.69 1.23
C CYS A 80 2.06 4.70 1.75
N LYS A 81 3.33 5.01 1.49
CA LYS A 81 4.48 4.19 1.94
C LYS A 81 4.47 3.95 3.45
N ARG A 82 4.23 4.98 4.26
CA ARG A 82 4.18 4.86 5.73
C ARG A 82 3.11 3.85 6.19
N TRP A 83 1.91 3.88 5.60
CA TRP A 83 0.85 2.96 5.97
C TRP A 83 1.23 1.52 5.62
N LYS A 84 1.74 1.31 4.41
CA LYS A 84 2.26 0.02 3.98
C LYS A 84 3.33 -0.51 4.93
N ASP A 85 4.31 0.32 5.27
CA ASP A 85 5.45 -0.08 6.09
C ASP A 85 5.04 -0.45 7.51
N VAL A 86 4.19 0.37 8.14
CA VAL A 86 3.68 0.09 9.48
C VAL A 86 2.81 -1.17 9.47
N ILE A 87 1.79 -1.22 8.59
CA ILE A 87 0.87 -2.36 8.52
C ILE A 87 1.62 -3.66 8.22
N SER A 88 2.59 -3.66 7.29
CA SER A 88 3.34 -4.86 6.92
C SER A 88 4.23 -5.38 8.04
N ARG A 89 4.63 -4.53 9.00
CA ARG A 89 5.47 -4.89 10.15
C ARG A 89 4.68 -5.21 11.41
N THR A 90 3.39 -4.88 11.45
CA THR A 90 2.52 -5.16 12.59
C THR A 90 1.85 -6.52 12.42
N ALA A 91 2.46 -7.55 12.99
CA ALA A 91 2.02 -8.94 12.84
C ALA A 91 0.56 -9.20 13.26
N SER A 92 0.09 -8.56 14.34
CA SER A 92 -1.29 -8.70 14.82
C SER A 92 -2.35 -8.28 13.81
N LEU A 93 -2.04 -7.34 12.91
CA LEU A 93 -2.95 -6.92 11.85
C LEU A 93 -3.15 -7.99 10.79
N TRP A 94 -2.25 -8.96 10.65
CA TRP A 94 -2.32 -10.05 9.67
C TRP A 94 -2.89 -11.35 10.26
N ALA A 95 -3.25 -11.34 11.54
CA ALA A 95 -3.71 -12.53 12.25
C ALA A 95 -5.18 -12.87 12.02
N THR A 96 -5.94 -12.10 11.23
CA THR A 96 -7.36 -12.36 10.94
C THR A 96 -7.54 -12.81 9.49
N ILE A 97 -8.10 -14.01 9.28
CA ILE A 97 -8.31 -14.62 7.96
C ILE A 97 -9.79 -14.95 7.80
N ASP A 98 -10.35 -14.70 6.61
CA ASP A 98 -11.70 -15.09 6.21
C ASP A 98 -11.62 -16.19 5.15
N ILE A 99 -12.56 -17.14 5.15
CA ILE A 99 -12.63 -18.22 4.16
C ILE A 99 -12.75 -17.72 2.71
N ARG A 100 -13.24 -16.48 2.52
CA ARG A 100 -13.36 -15.82 1.22
C ARG A 100 -12.06 -15.19 0.75
N ASP A 101 -11.01 -15.16 1.57
CA ASP A 101 -9.74 -14.55 1.21
C ASP A 101 -9.03 -15.35 0.09
N PRO A 102 -8.51 -14.68 -0.95
CA PRO A 102 -7.71 -15.34 -1.98
C PRO A 102 -6.47 -16.01 -1.37
N ALA A 103 -6.10 -17.19 -1.88
CA ALA A 103 -4.97 -17.97 -1.37
C ALA A 103 -3.63 -17.19 -1.31
N VAL A 104 -3.39 -16.28 -2.26
CA VAL A 104 -2.19 -15.42 -2.26
C VAL A 104 -2.16 -14.45 -1.08
N ILE A 105 -3.32 -13.94 -0.68
CA ILE A 105 -3.47 -13.03 0.46
C ILE A 105 -3.32 -13.82 1.77
N ILE A 106 -3.92 -15.01 1.84
CA ILE A 106 -3.77 -15.93 2.99
C ILE A 106 -2.29 -16.28 3.22
N SER A 107 -1.56 -16.68 2.18
CA SER A 107 -0.12 -17.00 2.28
C SER A 107 0.71 -15.81 2.80
N THR A 108 0.38 -14.61 2.32
CA THR A 108 1.00 -13.36 2.79
C THR A 108 0.68 -13.11 4.27
N ALA A 109 -0.57 -13.31 4.68
CA ALA A 109 -1.02 -13.13 6.05
C ALA A 109 -0.37 -14.12 7.02
N ILE A 110 -0.30 -15.40 6.67
CA ILE A 110 0.40 -16.43 7.44
C ILE A 110 1.87 -16.01 7.63
N SER A 111 2.55 -15.65 6.55
CA SER A 111 3.96 -15.22 6.59
C SER A 111 4.18 -13.99 7.48
N ARG A 112 3.24 -13.04 7.50
CA ARG A 112 3.36 -11.77 8.25
C ARG A 112 2.83 -11.84 9.68
N SER A 113 1.97 -12.80 9.99
CA SER A 113 1.43 -13.01 11.33
C SER A 113 2.50 -13.42 12.35
N ALA A 114 3.69 -13.85 11.90
CA ALA A 114 4.85 -14.13 12.76
C ALA A 114 4.52 -14.97 14.01
N ASN A 115 3.78 -16.07 13.80
CA ASN A 115 3.29 -17.00 14.83
C ASN A 115 2.27 -16.42 15.84
N HIS A 116 1.65 -15.26 15.55
CA HIS A 116 0.49 -14.81 16.31
C HIS A 116 -0.67 -15.80 16.15
N SER A 117 -1.46 -15.99 17.21
CA SER A 117 -2.68 -16.80 17.14
C SER A 117 -3.62 -16.25 16.07
N LEU A 118 -3.98 -17.10 15.12
CA LEU A 118 -4.88 -16.73 14.03
C LEU A 118 -6.32 -16.69 14.53
N ASN A 119 -7.04 -15.64 14.14
CA ASN A 119 -8.48 -15.49 14.25
C ASN A 119 -9.08 -15.87 12.88
N ILE A 120 -9.83 -16.97 12.84
CA ILE A 120 -10.41 -17.57 11.63
C ILE A 120 -11.94 -17.51 11.75
#